data_AF-A0A6G0I360-F1
#
_entry.id   AF-A0A6G0I360-F1
#
_cell.length_a   1.000
_cell.length_b   1.000
_cell.length_c   1.000
_cell.angle_alpha   90.00
_cell.angle_beta   90.00
_cell.angle_gamma   90.00
#
_symmetry.space_group_name_H-M   'P 1'
#
loop_
_entity.id
_entity.type
_entity.pdbx_description
1 polymer ?
#
loop_
_entity_poly.entity_id
_entity_poly.type
_entity_poly.pdbx_seq_one_letter_code
_entity_poly.pdbx_strand_id
1 'polypeptide(L)'
;MLRVNTFIAEMAKEVKKSVEKKSSIEVTPDQTGNDNVLCDMCKGPKLTAVKSCLVCFMSYCETHLERHFTFSNLRKHKLIPPVHNLESRMCKKHDEPLELFCRVDNKFACRSCENSDHKSHEMVSMEEEAEMRKAQVGGKRNDMDEKIQARQQKIYEIQYSVEASKNNAVKALSYSTQVMTAVVDYVKRSQAELVKVILTRNKKTETETERFIKELEGEILQIKQNNAQLNQVSFNNDAFSFLENFPSLTIAPLQVKDWSDVTFNIDQFAMQDALTKFKTTVMREVRMLCDPDLNEMQQHAVDVTLDPDTAYPSLIVSEDGKQVTTGEKKRNLPNKPQRFDHVLNVLAKEGFSTGKFYYEVQVKDKHNGI
;
A
#
# COMPACT_ATOMS: atom_id res chain seq x y z
N MET A 1 10.81 5.40 8.44
CA MET A 1 11.21 4.21 9.23
C MET A 1 10.14 3.15 9.07
N LEU A 2 10.41 2.08 8.31
CA LEU A 2 9.49 0.95 8.22
C LEU A 2 9.63 0.11 9.50
N ARG A 3 8.61 0.13 10.36
CA ARG A 3 8.55 -0.72 11.54
C ARG A 3 8.42 -2.17 11.06
N VAL A 4 9.45 -2.97 11.32
CA VAL A 4 9.38 -4.42 11.19
C VAL A 4 8.21 -4.88 12.07
N ASN A 5 7.19 -5.47 11.45
CA ASN A 5 6.07 -6.04 12.18
C ASN A 5 6.58 -7.28 12.93
N THR A 6 6.98 -7.06 14.19
CA THR A 6 7.59 -8.05 15.09
C THR A 6 6.71 -9.29 15.26
N PHE A 7 5.39 -9.12 15.20
CA PHE A 7 4.43 -10.22 15.27
C PHE A 7 4.63 -11.23 14.14
N ILE A 8 4.81 -10.77 12.90
CA ILE A 8 5.00 -11.66 11.74
C ILE A 8 6.36 -12.37 11.81
N ALA A 9 7.41 -11.66 12.26
CA ALA A 9 8.74 -12.25 12.45
C ALA A 9 8.74 -13.33 13.57
N GLU A 10 7.95 -13.12 14.61
CA GLU A 10 7.78 -14.05 15.72
C GLU A 10 6.94 -15.27 15.30
N MET A 11 5.84 -15.07 14.56
CA MET A 11 5.06 -16.17 13.97
C MET A 11 5.89 -17.01 12.98
N ALA A 12 6.73 -16.39 12.17
CA ALA A 12 7.61 -17.12 11.24
C ALA A 12 8.66 -17.96 11.99
N LYS A 13 9.20 -17.45 13.10
CA LYS A 13 10.09 -18.23 13.99
C LYS A 13 9.36 -19.39 14.65
N GLU A 14 8.12 -19.20 15.08
CA GLU A 14 7.35 -20.24 15.76
C GLU A 14 6.89 -21.35 14.81
N VAL A 15 6.56 -20.99 13.55
CA VAL A 15 6.31 -21.97 12.49
C VAL A 15 7.59 -22.73 12.13
N LYS A 16 8.74 -22.04 12.01
CA LYS A 16 10.03 -22.69 11.74
C LYS A 16 10.43 -23.66 12.86
N LYS A 17 10.26 -23.27 14.13
CA LYS A 17 10.42 -24.16 15.29
C LYS A 17 9.44 -25.34 15.27
N SER A 18 8.20 -25.14 14.83
CA SER A 18 7.19 -26.19 14.74
C SER A 18 7.47 -27.18 13.61
N VAL A 19 8.07 -26.72 12.51
CA VAL A 19 8.53 -27.56 11.39
C VAL A 19 9.80 -28.33 11.77
N GLU A 20 10.75 -27.70 12.47
CA GLU A 20 11.94 -28.37 13.00
C GLU A 20 11.59 -29.38 14.11
N LYS A 21 10.63 -29.08 14.99
CA LYS A 21 10.10 -30.06 15.97
C LYS A 21 9.41 -31.25 15.31
N LYS A 22 8.72 -31.07 14.18
CA LYS A 22 8.12 -32.18 13.43
C LYS A 22 9.14 -33.07 12.73
N SER A 23 10.37 -32.59 12.49
CA SER A 23 11.48 -33.41 11.98
C SER A 23 12.20 -34.22 13.07
N SER A 24 11.94 -33.93 14.35
CA SER A 24 12.56 -34.63 15.50
C SER A 24 11.54 -35.34 16.38
N ILE A 25 10.26 -35.37 15.98
CA ILE A 25 9.35 -36.40 16.48
C ILE A 25 9.73 -37.66 15.70
N GLU A 26 10.77 -38.34 16.17
CA GLU A 26 10.72 -39.79 16.16
C GLU A 26 9.33 -40.13 16.68
N VAL A 27 8.51 -40.70 15.80
CA VAL A 27 7.34 -41.44 16.22
C VAL A 27 7.92 -42.55 17.08
N THR A 28 8.08 -42.27 18.37
CA THR A 28 8.17 -43.31 19.38
C THR A 28 6.97 -44.20 19.06
N PRO A 29 7.18 -45.48 18.71
CA PRO A 29 6.08 -46.40 18.58
C PRO A 29 5.29 -46.24 19.87
N ASP A 30 4.03 -45.88 19.70
CA ASP A 30 3.01 -45.78 20.73
C ASP A 30 3.40 -46.70 21.90
N GLN A 31 3.86 -46.10 23.00
CA GLN A 31 3.98 -46.80 24.27
C GLN A 31 2.55 -46.96 24.82
N THR A 32 1.68 -47.62 24.04
CA THR A 32 0.57 -48.36 24.61
C THR A 32 1.22 -49.49 25.39
N GLY A 33 0.93 -49.51 26.69
CA GLY A 33 1.63 -50.30 27.69
C GLY A 33 1.98 -51.70 27.22
N ASN A 34 3.23 -52.08 27.40
CA ASN A 34 3.72 -53.44 27.23
C ASN A 34 3.20 -54.34 28.37
N ASP A 35 1.91 -54.23 28.71
CA ASP A 35 1.19 -55.17 29.53
C ASP A 35 0.80 -56.33 28.63
N ASN A 36 1.79 -57.14 28.26
CA ASN A 36 1.54 -58.35 27.51
C ASN A 36 0.62 -59.26 28.33
N VAL A 37 -0.55 -59.60 27.78
CA VAL A 37 -1.47 -60.59 28.38
C VAL A 37 -0.69 -61.89 28.55
N LEU A 38 -0.70 -62.45 29.76
CA LEU A 38 0.09 -63.64 30.10
C LEU A 38 -0.73 -64.93 29.90
N CYS A 39 -0.04 -66.05 29.70
CA CYS A 39 -0.67 -67.36 29.57
C CYS A 39 -1.16 -67.88 30.93
N ASP A 40 -2.39 -68.39 30.97
CA ASP A 40 -3.04 -68.89 32.17
C ASP A 40 -2.71 -70.36 32.49
N MET A 41 -2.16 -71.10 31.52
CA MET A 41 -1.87 -72.53 31.65
C MET A 41 -0.42 -72.86 32.05
N CYS A 42 0.48 -71.87 32.02
CA CYS A 42 1.87 -72.06 32.41
C CYS A 42 1.99 -72.44 33.88
N LYS A 43 2.61 -73.58 34.17
CA LYS A 43 2.88 -74.06 35.54
C LYS A 43 4.11 -73.41 36.20
N GLY A 44 4.88 -72.62 35.45
CA GLY A 44 6.07 -71.89 35.89
C GLY A 44 6.03 -70.43 35.44
N PRO A 45 7.17 -69.80 35.08
CA PRO A 45 7.16 -68.45 34.53
C PRO A 45 6.13 -68.32 33.41
N LYS A 46 5.19 -67.37 33.55
CA LYS A 46 4.12 -67.19 32.58
C LYS A 46 4.69 -66.57 31.31
N LEU A 47 4.47 -67.25 30.19
CA LEU A 47 4.81 -66.75 28.86
C LEU A 47 3.73 -65.78 28.37
N THR A 48 4.09 -64.84 27.50
CA THR A 48 3.14 -63.99 26.79
C THR A 48 2.14 -64.84 26.00
N ALA A 49 0.86 -64.52 26.15
CA ALA A 49 -0.21 -65.13 25.38
C ALA A 49 -0.22 -64.60 23.94
N VAL A 50 -0.52 -65.48 23.00
CA VAL A 50 -0.66 -65.17 21.57
C VAL A 50 -2.12 -65.14 21.13
N LYS A 51 -3.01 -65.83 21.86
CA LYS A 51 -4.47 -65.82 21.68
C LYS A 51 -5.18 -65.99 23.01
N SER A 52 -6.41 -65.48 23.09
CA SER A 52 -7.36 -65.84 24.14
C SER A 52 -8.54 -66.60 23.54
N CYS A 53 -9.07 -67.56 24.30
CA CYS A 53 -10.24 -68.34 23.92
C CYS A 53 -11.48 -67.81 24.64
N LEU A 54 -12.51 -67.43 23.89
CA LEU A 54 -13.78 -66.95 24.47
C LEU A 54 -14.61 -68.08 25.09
N VAL A 55 -14.33 -69.33 24.72
CA VAL A 55 -15.05 -70.51 25.26
C VAL A 55 -14.37 -71.05 26.52
N CYS A 56 -13.04 -71.18 26.52
CA CYS A 56 -12.30 -71.61 27.70
C CYS A 56 -12.10 -70.50 28.73
N PHE A 57 -12.32 -69.24 28.34
CA PHE A 57 -12.13 -68.06 29.17
C PHE A 57 -10.69 -67.93 29.71
N MET A 58 -9.71 -68.27 28.87
CA MET A 58 -8.28 -68.27 29.20
C MET A 58 -7.42 -67.77 28.04
N SER A 59 -6.23 -67.28 28.36
CA SER A 59 -5.19 -66.83 27.43
C SER A 59 -4.05 -67.84 27.34
N TYR A 60 -3.57 -68.08 26.12
CA TYR A 60 -2.63 -69.15 25.80
C TYR A 60 -1.38 -68.61 25.11
N CYS A 61 -0.20 -69.02 25.55
CA CYS A 61 1.04 -68.94 24.77
C CYS A 61 1.01 -69.98 23.64
N GLU A 62 1.93 -69.87 22.68
CA GLU A 62 1.98 -70.73 21.48
C GLU A 62 1.86 -72.22 21.80
N THR A 63 2.65 -72.71 22.77
CA THR A 63 2.67 -74.14 23.18
C THR A 63 1.33 -74.60 23.77
N HIS A 64 0.66 -73.77 24.57
CA HIS A 64 -0.62 -74.15 25.15
C HIS A 64 -1.79 -73.93 24.19
N LEU A 65 -1.61 -73.05 23.20
CA LEU A 65 -2.58 -72.83 22.12
C LEU A 65 -2.64 -74.02 21.18
N GLU A 66 -1.53 -74.74 20.97
CA GLU A 66 -1.45 -75.91 20.09
C GLU A 66 -2.58 -76.93 20.34
N ARG A 67 -3.01 -77.10 21.60
CA ARG A 67 -4.13 -77.98 21.97
C ARG A 67 -5.46 -77.60 21.32
N HIS A 68 -5.68 -76.31 21.07
CA HIS A 68 -6.87 -75.83 20.35
C HIS A 68 -6.87 -76.28 18.89
N PHE A 69 -5.71 -76.60 18.33
CA PHE A 69 -5.57 -77.11 16.96
C PHE A 69 -5.42 -78.63 16.90
N THR A 70 -4.88 -79.29 17.91
CA THR A 70 -4.68 -80.75 17.88
C THR A 70 -5.95 -81.52 18.26
N PHE A 71 -6.73 -81.04 19.23
CA PHE A 71 -7.95 -81.73 19.68
C PHE A 71 -9.19 -81.30 18.88
N SER A 72 -9.92 -82.27 18.32
CA SER A 72 -11.07 -82.04 17.42
C SER A 72 -12.22 -81.25 18.06
N ASN A 73 -12.43 -81.40 19.37
CA ASN A 73 -13.43 -80.65 20.14
C ASN A 73 -13.04 -79.17 20.36
N LEU A 74 -11.76 -78.86 20.49
CA LEU A 74 -11.27 -77.50 20.77
C LEU A 74 -11.09 -76.65 19.49
N ARG A 75 -11.00 -77.29 18.31
CA ARG A 75 -10.86 -76.60 17.01
C ARG A 75 -11.99 -75.62 16.70
N LYS A 76 -13.16 -75.82 17.29
CA LYS A 76 -14.34 -74.96 17.08
C LYS A 76 -14.37 -73.75 18.01
N HIS A 77 -13.46 -73.68 18.98
CA HIS A 77 -13.42 -72.57 19.92
C HIS A 77 -13.02 -71.27 19.22
N LYS A 78 -13.73 -70.17 19.51
CA LYS A 78 -13.40 -68.84 19.00
C LYS A 78 -12.16 -68.32 19.71
N LEU A 79 -11.09 -68.14 18.95
CA LEU A 79 -9.83 -67.56 19.39
C LEU A 79 -9.71 -66.12 18.89
N ILE A 80 -9.35 -65.20 19.79
CA ILE A 80 -9.17 -63.77 19.51
C ILE A 80 -7.75 -63.33 19.89
N PRO A 81 -7.29 -62.14 19.42
CA PRO A 81 -6.08 -61.53 19.98
C PRO A 81 -6.15 -61.47 21.52
N PRO A 82 -5.01 -61.57 22.22
CA PRO A 82 -4.98 -61.58 23.67
C PRO A 82 -5.68 -60.35 24.26
N VAL A 83 -6.55 -60.55 25.23
CA VAL A 83 -7.22 -59.46 25.96
C VAL A 83 -7.11 -59.68 27.47
N HIS A 84 -6.89 -58.60 28.22
CA HIS A 84 -6.81 -58.67 29.69
C HIS A 84 -8.13 -59.07 30.35
N ASN A 85 -9.24 -58.61 29.79
CA ASN A 85 -10.57 -58.86 30.35
C ASN A 85 -11.45 -59.59 29.33
N LEU A 86 -11.49 -60.92 29.44
CA LEU A 86 -12.35 -61.76 28.61
C LEU A 86 -13.84 -61.56 28.92
N GLU A 87 -14.20 -61.18 30.14
CA GLU A 87 -15.59 -60.90 30.53
C GLU A 87 -16.17 -59.74 29.72
N SER A 88 -15.33 -58.75 29.39
CA SER A 88 -15.71 -57.61 28.55
C SER A 88 -16.08 -57.99 27.11
N ARG A 89 -15.85 -59.25 26.70
CA ARG A 89 -16.17 -59.79 25.38
C ARG A 89 -17.39 -60.73 25.42
N MET A 90 -18.05 -60.84 26.57
CA MET A 90 -19.22 -61.69 26.77
C MET A 90 -20.48 -60.86 26.97
N CYS A 91 -21.62 -61.36 26.47
CA CYS A 91 -22.92 -60.76 26.68
C CYS A 91 -23.39 -61.02 28.11
N LYS A 92 -23.61 -59.96 28.89
CA LYS A 92 -24.05 -60.06 30.29
C LYS A 92 -25.40 -60.75 30.51
N LYS A 93 -26.24 -60.84 29.47
CA LYS A 93 -27.58 -61.47 29.56
C LYS A 93 -27.55 -62.96 29.21
N HIS A 94 -26.77 -63.32 28.19
CA HIS A 94 -26.80 -64.67 27.60
C HIS A 94 -25.53 -65.46 27.86
N ASP A 95 -24.51 -64.85 28.46
CA ASP A 95 -23.17 -65.45 28.69
C ASP A 95 -22.55 -66.03 27.41
N GLU A 96 -22.82 -65.36 26.28
CA GLU A 96 -22.33 -65.72 24.95
C GLU A 96 -21.32 -64.68 24.43
N PRO A 97 -20.35 -65.08 23.60
CA PRO A 97 -19.44 -64.15 22.94
C PRO A 97 -20.19 -63.05 22.18
N LEU A 98 -19.73 -61.81 22.36
CA LEU A 98 -20.15 -60.68 21.53
C LEU A 98 -19.49 -60.82 20.17
N GLU A 99 -20.27 -61.14 19.13
CA GLU A 99 -19.80 -61.32 17.75
C GLU A 99 -20.47 -60.36 16.76
N LEU A 100 -21.57 -59.73 17.18
CA LEU A 100 -22.40 -58.86 16.36
C LEU A 100 -22.35 -57.41 16.88
N PHE A 101 -22.67 -56.49 15.99
CA PHE A 101 -22.84 -55.08 16.28
C PHE A 101 -24.19 -54.59 15.75
N CYS A 102 -24.98 -53.99 16.63
CA CYS A 102 -26.22 -53.34 16.26
C CYS A 102 -25.93 -51.90 15.83
N ARG A 103 -26.16 -51.56 14.55
CA ARG A 103 -25.92 -50.20 14.03
C ARG A 103 -26.90 -49.17 14.60
N VAL A 104 -28.14 -49.59 14.85
CA VAL A 104 -29.21 -48.73 15.37
C VAL A 104 -28.91 -48.32 16.82
N ASP A 105 -28.60 -49.29 17.69
CA ASP A 105 -28.34 -49.03 19.10
C ASP A 105 -26.87 -48.70 19.42
N ASN A 106 -25.98 -48.86 18.44
CA ASN A 106 -24.53 -48.68 18.56
C ASN A 106 -23.94 -49.51 19.72
N LYS A 107 -24.31 -50.80 19.77
CA LYS A 107 -23.94 -51.73 20.84
C LYS A 107 -23.48 -53.08 20.30
N PHE A 108 -22.60 -53.74 21.06
CA PHE A 108 -22.20 -55.11 20.83
C PHE A 108 -23.30 -56.09 21.26
N ALA A 109 -23.48 -57.18 20.53
CA ALA A 109 -24.49 -58.19 20.78
C ALA A 109 -23.95 -59.61 20.51
N CYS A 110 -24.55 -60.61 21.16
CA CYS A 110 -24.37 -62.02 20.82
C CYS A 110 -25.49 -62.52 19.88
N ARG A 111 -25.44 -63.79 19.44
CA ARG A 111 -26.44 -64.35 18.53
C ARG A 111 -27.82 -64.51 19.17
N SER A 112 -27.88 -64.75 20.48
CA SER A 112 -29.16 -64.77 21.21
C SER A 112 -29.81 -63.37 21.30
N CYS A 113 -29.00 -62.30 21.37
CA CYS A 113 -29.49 -60.91 21.33
C CYS A 113 -30.12 -60.53 19.98
N GLU A 114 -29.57 -61.02 18.87
CA GLU A 114 -30.11 -60.80 17.52
C GLU A 114 -31.54 -61.34 17.39
N ASN A 115 -31.83 -62.49 17.99
CA ASN A 115 -33.16 -63.11 17.92
C ASN A 115 -34.17 -62.59 18.95
N SER A 116 -33.73 -61.70 19.85
CA SER A 116 -34.54 -61.14 20.93
C SER A 116 -34.60 -59.61 20.84
N ASP A 117 -33.81 -58.91 21.66
CA ASP A 117 -33.85 -57.45 21.84
C ASP A 117 -33.55 -56.67 20.55
N HIS A 118 -32.84 -57.26 19.59
CA HIS A 118 -32.41 -56.59 18.35
C HIS A 118 -33.02 -57.21 17.07
N LYS A 119 -34.12 -57.97 17.18
CA LYS A 119 -34.72 -58.72 16.06
C LYS A 119 -35.11 -57.89 14.84
N SER A 120 -35.44 -56.62 15.03
CA SER A 120 -35.79 -55.68 13.96
C SER A 120 -34.69 -54.70 13.61
N HIS A 121 -33.50 -54.79 14.22
CA HIS A 121 -32.41 -53.86 13.99
C HIS A 121 -31.41 -54.44 12.98
N GLU A 122 -30.70 -53.55 12.29
CA GLU A 122 -29.61 -53.95 11.42
C GLU A 122 -28.44 -54.46 12.26
N MET A 123 -28.20 -55.77 12.16
CA MET A 123 -27.13 -56.48 12.82
C MET A 123 -26.06 -56.85 11.80
N VAL A 124 -24.81 -56.52 12.12
CA VAL A 124 -23.64 -56.88 11.30
C VAL A 124 -22.57 -57.53 12.17
N SER A 125 -21.60 -58.21 11.56
CA SER A 125 -20.46 -58.71 12.33
C SER A 125 -19.62 -57.55 12.89
N MET A 126 -19.00 -57.76 14.06
CA MET A 126 -18.10 -56.74 14.63
C MET A 126 -16.93 -56.45 13.70
N GLU A 127 -16.40 -57.47 13.02
CA GLU A 127 -15.29 -57.34 12.10
C GLU A 127 -15.65 -56.44 10.91
N GLU A 128 -16.82 -56.65 10.29
CA GLU A 128 -17.32 -55.82 9.19
C GLU A 128 -17.54 -54.36 9.60
N GLU A 129 -18.21 -54.13 10.74
CA GLU A 129 -18.44 -52.76 11.24
C GLU A 129 -17.12 -52.05 11.56
N ALA A 130 -16.16 -52.77 12.16
CA ALA A 130 -14.86 -52.23 12.48
C ALA A 130 -14.06 -51.87 11.23
N GLU A 131 -14.08 -52.71 10.19
CA GLU A 131 -13.44 -52.42 8.91
C GLU A 131 -14.05 -51.19 8.24
N MET A 132 -15.38 -51.08 8.22
CA MET A 132 -16.08 -49.93 7.67
C MET A 132 -15.75 -48.63 8.42
N ARG A 133 -15.78 -48.64 9.76
CA ARG A 133 -15.43 -47.46 10.57
C ARG A 133 -13.95 -47.10 10.45
N LYS A 134 -13.04 -48.07 10.38
CA LYS A 134 -11.61 -47.83 10.13
C LYS A 134 -11.40 -47.17 8.77
N ALA A 135 -12.09 -47.64 7.72
CA ALA A 135 -12.04 -47.01 6.40
C ALA A 135 -12.57 -45.58 6.44
N GLN A 136 -13.68 -45.32 7.15
CA GLN A 136 -14.23 -43.98 7.32
C GLN A 136 -13.24 -43.02 8.03
N VAL A 137 -12.61 -43.49 9.11
CA VAL A 137 -11.58 -42.72 9.82
C VAL A 137 -10.37 -42.47 8.93
N GLY A 138 -9.93 -43.46 8.17
CA GLY A 138 -8.85 -43.33 7.18
C GLY A 138 -9.16 -42.26 6.13
N GLY A 139 -10.37 -42.28 5.56
CA GLY A 139 -10.81 -41.26 4.60
C GLY A 139 -10.83 -39.85 5.19
N LYS A 140 -11.37 -39.68 6.42
CA LYS A 140 -11.34 -38.39 7.12
C LYS A 140 -9.93 -37.92 7.44
N ARG A 141 -9.02 -38.84 7.79
CA ARG A 141 -7.62 -38.52 8.05
C ARG A 141 -6.92 -38.00 6.78
N ASN A 142 -7.13 -38.66 5.65
CA ASN A 142 -6.58 -38.23 4.37
C ASN A 142 -7.09 -36.83 3.96
N ASP A 143 -8.40 -36.56 4.10
CA ASP A 143 -8.98 -35.22 3.85
C ASP A 143 -8.35 -34.14 4.75
N MET A 144 -8.10 -34.45 6.02
CA MET A 144 -7.42 -33.53 6.94
C MET A 144 -5.95 -33.31 6.54
N ASP A 145 -5.23 -34.36 6.14
CA ASP A 145 -3.84 -34.26 5.70
C ASP A 145 -3.71 -33.43 4.41
N GLU A 146 -4.62 -33.61 3.45
CA GLU A 146 -4.70 -32.77 2.23
C GLU A 146 -4.96 -31.30 2.59
N LYS A 147 -5.89 -31.03 3.51
CA LYS A 147 -6.15 -29.66 4.00
C LYS A 147 -4.91 -29.06 4.65
N ILE A 148 -4.18 -29.83 5.46
CA ILE A 148 -2.93 -29.36 6.08
C ILE A 148 -1.90 -28.98 5.01
N GLN A 149 -1.67 -29.86 4.03
CA GLN A 149 -0.75 -29.59 2.92
C GLN A 149 -1.15 -28.33 2.13
N ALA A 150 -2.44 -28.19 1.80
CA ALA A 150 -2.94 -27.02 1.11
C ALA A 150 -2.72 -25.72 1.91
N ARG A 151 -2.90 -25.75 3.24
CA ARG A 151 -2.61 -24.57 4.10
C ARG A 151 -1.12 -24.28 4.21
N GLN A 152 -0.27 -25.31 4.28
CA GLN A 152 1.19 -25.13 4.26
C GLN A 152 1.67 -24.50 2.95
N GLN A 153 1.16 -24.98 1.81
CA GLN A 153 1.45 -24.39 0.50
C GLN A 153 1.01 -22.92 0.44
N LYS A 154 -0.19 -22.61 0.95
CA LYS A 154 -0.67 -21.23 0.99
C LYS A 154 0.20 -20.31 1.85
N ILE A 155 0.74 -20.81 2.96
CA ILE A 155 1.69 -20.07 3.80
C ILE A 155 2.96 -19.73 2.99
N TYR A 156 3.53 -20.70 2.26
CA TYR A 156 4.70 -20.46 1.41
C TYR A 156 4.43 -19.41 0.33
N GLU A 157 3.28 -19.47 -0.35
CA GLU A 157 2.88 -18.48 -1.35
C GLU A 157 2.79 -17.06 -0.76
N ILE A 158 2.16 -16.92 0.41
CA ILE A 158 2.02 -15.64 1.10
C ILE A 158 3.40 -15.09 1.50
N GLN A 159 4.27 -15.93 2.05
CA GLN A 159 5.62 -15.53 2.42
C GLN A 159 6.43 -15.06 1.21
N TYR A 160 6.36 -15.78 0.10
CA TYR A 160 7.00 -15.40 -1.15
C TYR A 160 6.46 -14.06 -1.68
N SER A 161 5.13 -13.87 -1.68
CA SER A 161 4.50 -12.63 -2.11
C SER A 161 4.93 -11.42 -1.26
N VAL A 162 4.99 -11.59 0.06
CA VAL A 162 5.47 -10.55 0.98
C VAL A 162 6.93 -10.20 0.68
N GLU A 163 7.79 -11.19 0.46
CA GLU A 163 9.21 -10.94 0.18
C GLU A 163 9.42 -10.28 -1.20
N ALA A 164 8.66 -10.70 -2.21
CA ALA A 164 8.63 -10.04 -3.51
C ALA A 164 8.17 -8.57 -3.39
N SER A 165 7.13 -8.30 -2.59
CA SER A 165 6.64 -6.95 -2.31
C SER A 165 7.71 -6.07 -1.65
N LYS A 166 8.43 -6.58 -0.63
CA LYS A 166 9.54 -5.86 -0.01
C LYS A 166 10.64 -5.53 -1.02
N ASN A 167 11.05 -6.50 -1.84
CA ASN A 167 12.07 -6.30 -2.86
C ASN A 167 11.63 -5.25 -3.89
N ASN A 168 10.35 -5.27 -4.30
CA ASN A 168 9.79 -4.26 -5.18
C ASN A 168 9.78 -2.87 -4.52
N ALA A 169 9.43 -2.77 -3.24
CA ALA A 169 9.46 -1.51 -2.50
C ALA A 169 10.89 -0.94 -2.40
N VAL A 170 11.89 -1.78 -2.15
CA VAL A 170 13.30 -1.36 -2.14
C VAL A 170 13.73 -0.84 -3.53
N LYS A 171 13.38 -1.56 -4.60
CA LYS A 171 13.66 -1.11 -5.98
C LYS A 171 12.98 0.21 -6.31
N ALA A 172 11.70 0.35 -5.97
CA ALA A 172 10.93 1.57 -6.19
C ALA A 172 11.53 2.76 -5.43
N LEU A 173 11.93 2.57 -4.17
CA LEU A 173 12.60 3.60 -3.37
C LEU A 173 13.96 4.00 -3.95
N SER A 174 14.76 3.03 -4.38
CA SER A 174 16.05 3.29 -5.01
C SER A 174 15.88 4.10 -6.30
N TYR A 175 14.95 3.68 -7.16
CA TYR A 175 14.67 4.35 -8.41
C TYR A 175 14.13 5.77 -8.20
N SER A 176 13.14 5.94 -7.32
CA SER A 176 12.57 7.26 -7.03
C SER A 176 13.60 8.20 -6.41
N THR A 177 14.43 7.72 -5.49
CA THR A 177 15.52 8.51 -4.89
C THR A 177 16.53 8.95 -5.94
N GLN A 178 16.93 8.05 -6.84
CA GLN A 178 17.87 8.36 -7.92
C GLN A 178 17.32 9.45 -8.85
N VAL A 179 16.08 9.30 -9.32
CA VAL A 179 15.44 10.27 -10.22
C VAL A 179 15.26 11.62 -9.53
N MET A 180 14.74 11.64 -8.29
CA MET A 180 14.53 12.88 -7.55
C MET A 180 15.85 13.61 -7.28
N THR A 181 16.91 12.88 -6.95
CA THR A 181 18.26 13.46 -6.78
C THR A 181 18.75 14.08 -8.07
N ALA A 182 18.62 13.38 -9.20
CA ALA A 182 19.03 13.90 -10.51
C ALA A 182 18.27 15.19 -10.89
N VAL A 183 16.96 15.26 -10.59
CA VAL A 183 16.16 16.47 -10.80
C VAL A 183 16.64 17.62 -9.91
N VAL A 184 16.88 17.38 -8.62
CA VAL A 184 17.41 18.40 -7.70
C VAL A 184 18.76 18.93 -8.18
N ASP A 185 19.66 18.04 -8.60
CA ASP A 185 20.99 18.42 -9.08
C ASP A 185 20.92 19.20 -10.40
N TYR A 186 20.01 18.84 -11.30
CA TYR A 186 19.76 19.60 -12.52
C TYR A 186 19.22 21.01 -12.20
N VAL A 187 18.24 21.12 -11.32
CA VAL A 187 17.67 22.42 -10.92
C VAL A 187 18.73 23.31 -10.27
N LYS A 188 19.59 22.78 -9.40
CA LYS A 188 20.71 23.53 -8.81
C LYS A 188 21.70 24.04 -9.86
N ARG A 189 22.07 23.21 -10.83
CA ARG A 189 22.96 23.62 -11.93
C ARG A 189 22.31 24.70 -12.79
N SER A 190 21.06 24.49 -13.19
CA SER A 190 20.31 25.46 -13.99
C SER A 190 20.12 26.80 -13.25
N GLN A 191 19.92 26.78 -11.94
CA GLN A 191 19.88 27.99 -11.11
C GLN A 191 21.21 28.75 -11.16
N ALA A 192 22.35 28.06 -11.02
CA ALA A 192 23.66 28.71 -11.10
C ALA A 192 23.93 29.33 -12.48
N GLU A 193 23.53 28.65 -13.55
CA GLU A 193 23.60 29.16 -14.92
C GLU A 193 22.72 30.41 -15.10
N LEU A 194 21.49 30.37 -14.60
CA LEU A 194 20.56 31.50 -14.66
C LEU A 194 21.11 32.74 -13.96
N VAL A 195 21.66 32.57 -12.75
CA VAL A 195 22.32 33.65 -12.00
C VAL A 195 23.47 34.23 -12.80
N LYS A 196 24.31 33.38 -13.41
CA LYS A 196 25.43 33.84 -14.25
C LYS A 196 24.95 34.65 -15.45
N VAL A 197 23.88 34.21 -16.13
CA VAL A 197 23.28 34.93 -17.27
C VAL A 197 22.78 36.31 -16.84
N ILE A 198 22.05 36.38 -15.72
CA ILE A 198 21.52 37.64 -15.16
C ILE A 198 22.67 38.61 -14.86
N LEU A 199 23.68 38.17 -14.10
CA LEU A 199 24.81 39.01 -13.71
C LEU A 199 25.63 39.47 -14.91
N THR A 200 25.83 38.60 -15.91
CA THR A 200 26.58 38.95 -17.12
C THR A 200 25.84 39.99 -17.96
N ARG A 201 24.51 39.84 -18.12
CA ARG A 201 23.67 40.82 -18.83
C ARG A 201 23.70 42.16 -18.10
N ASN A 202 23.52 42.16 -16.78
CA ASN A 202 23.55 43.37 -15.97
C ASN A 202 24.88 44.10 -16.09
N LYS A 203 26.00 43.38 -15.92
CA LYS A 203 27.34 43.96 -16.04
C LYS A 203 27.60 44.57 -17.42
N LYS A 204 27.13 43.93 -18.50
CA LYS A 204 27.24 44.48 -19.84
C LYS A 204 26.49 45.82 -19.96
N THR A 205 25.25 45.85 -19.48
CA THR A 205 24.44 47.08 -19.44
C THR A 205 25.12 48.17 -18.62
N GLU A 206 25.62 47.86 -17.42
CA GLU A 206 26.37 48.81 -16.57
C GLU A 206 27.58 49.39 -17.30
N THR A 207 28.42 48.55 -17.91
CA THR A 207 29.61 49.03 -18.63
C THR A 207 29.26 49.91 -19.84
N GLU A 208 28.14 49.63 -20.50
CA GLU A 208 27.66 50.42 -21.63
C GLU A 208 27.09 51.75 -21.18
N THR A 209 26.30 51.76 -20.11
CA THR A 209 25.80 52.99 -19.45
C THR A 209 26.95 53.86 -18.94
N GLU A 210 27.96 53.29 -18.28
CA GLU A 210 29.14 54.02 -17.81
C GLU A 210 29.91 54.67 -18.97
N ARG A 211 30.03 53.98 -20.11
CA ARG A 211 30.68 54.53 -21.31
C ARG A 211 29.90 55.74 -21.84
N PHE A 212 28.57 55.64 -21.95
CA PHE A 212 27.74 56.75 -22.40
C PHE A 212 27.78 57.95 -21.44
N ILE A 213 27.76 57.71 -20.12
CA ILE A 213 27.91 58.78 -19.12
C ILE A 213 29.24 59.50 -19.30
N LYS A 214 30.36 58.76 -19.45
CA LYS A 214 31.68 59.38 -19.65
C LYS A 214 31.77 60.20 -20.94
N GLU A 215 31.16 59.72 -22.04
CA GLU A 215 31.08 60.48 -23.30
C GLU A 215 30.30 61.80 -23.08
N LEU A 216 29.13 61.75 -22.44
CA LEU A 216 28.32 62.93 -22.13
C LEU A 216 29.00 63.91 -21.17
N GLU A 217 29.67 63.42 -20.11
CA GLU A 217 30.43 64.25 -19.18
C GLU A 217 31.55 65.01 -19.89
N GLY A 218 32.22 64.37 -20.85
CA GLY A 218 33.22 64.98 -21.71
C GLY A 218 32.63 66.09 -22.60
N GLU A 219 31.51 65.83 -23.27
CA GLU A 219 30.79 66.83 -24.08
C GLU A 219 30.36 68.03 -23.23
N ILE A 220 29.81 67.79 -22.03
CA ILE A 220 29.41 68.85 -21.09
C ILE A 220 30.61 69.70 -20.67
N LEU A 221 31.77 69.08 -20.39
CA LEU A 221 32.97 69.81 -20.01
C LEU A 221 33.43 70.75 -21.15
N GLN A 222 33.42 70.27 -22.39
CA GLN A 222 33.75 71.07 -23.56
C GLN A 222 32.75 72.22 -23.77
N ILE A 223 31.45 71.95 -23.64
CA ILE A 223 30.38 72.97 -23.70
C ILE A 223 30.62 74.04 -22.63
N LYS A 224 30.90 73.65 -21.38
CA LYS A 224 31.17 74.58 -20.27
C LYS A 224 32.41 75.43 -20.53
N GLN A 225 33.47 74.85 -21.09
CA GLN A 225 34.69 75.58 -21.42
C GLN A 225 34.46 76.63 -22.51
N ASN A 226 33.76 76.27 -23.59
CA ASN A 226 33.40 77.22 -24.64
C ASN A 226 32.47 78.33 -24.12
N ASN A 227 31.51 77.99 -23.26
CA ASN A 227 30.63 78.97 -22.64
C ASN A 227 31.38 79.92 -21.69
N ALA A 228 32.39 79.43 -20.96
CA ALA A 228 33.25 80.27 -20.12
C ALA A 228 34.10 81.26 -20.95
N GLN A 229 34.64 80.82 -22.10
CA GLN A 229 35.33 81.70 -23.04
C GLN A 229 34.40 82.76 -23.63
N LEU A 230 33.17 82.39 -23.98
CA LEU A 230 32.13 83.34 -24.41
C LEU A 230 31.80 84.37 -23.32
N ASN A 231 31.67 83.93 -22.06
CA ASN A 231 31.39 84.81 -20.93
C ASN A 231 32.57 85.74 -20.57
N GLN A 232 33.82 85.35 -20.84
CA GLN A 232 35.00 86.21 -20.64
C GLN A 232 34.97 87.48 -21.51
N VAL A 233 34.33 87.43 -22.67
CA VAL A 233 34.18 88.59 -23.57
C VAL A 233 32.96 89.44 -23.22
N SER A 234 32.31 89.15 -22.09
CA SER A 234 31.16 89.83 -21.46
C SER A 234 30.47 90.92 -22.28
N PHE A 235 29.19 90.73 -22.55
CA PHE A 235 28.28 91.76 -23.09
C PHE A 235 28.12 93.00 -22.20
N ASN A 236 28.80 93.07 -21.05
CA ASN A 236 28.81 94.22 -20.13
C ASN A 236 30.00 95.18 -20.36
N ASN A 237 30.93 94.85 -21.26
CA ASN A 237 32.00 95.76 -21.68
C ASN A 237 31.47 96.81 -22.66
N ASP A 238 32.08 98.00 -22.68
CA ASP A 238 31.76 99.02 -23.68
C ASP A 238 32.07 98.51 -25.11
N ALA A 239 31.42 99.09 -26.12
CA ALA A 239 31.48 98.61 -27.49
C ALA A 239 32.91 98.52 -28.07
N PHE A 240 33.84 99.36 -27.59
CA PHE A 240 35.23 99.32 -28.02
C PHE A 240 35.95 98.11 -27.41
N SER A 241 35.85 97.94 -26.09
CA SER A 241 36.44 96.81 -25.36
C SER A 241 35.92 95.45 -25.83
N PHE A 242 34.66 95.36 -26.26
CA PHE A 242 34.12 94.15 -26.88
C PHE A 242 34.77 93.84 -28.24
N LEU A 243 34.83 94.83 -29.14
CA LEU A 243 35.37 94.68 -30.50
C LEU A 243 36.88 94.44 -30.52
N GLU A 244 37.63 94.93 -29.53
CA GLU A 244 39.07 94.66 -29.40
C GLU A 244 39.35 93.21 -28.99
N ASN A 245 38.51 92.64 -28.12
CA ASN A 245 38.66 91.26 -27.63
C ASN A 245 38.02 90.21 -28.54
N PHE A 246 37.06 90.60 -29.40
CA PHE A 246 36.33 89.69 -30.28
C PHE A 246 37.21 88.90 -31.28
N PRO A 247 38.21 89.50 -31.97
CA PRO A 247 39.06 88.76 -32.91
C PRO A 247 39.92 87.67 -32.26
N SER A 248 40.12 87.73 -30.94
CA SER A 248 40.88 86.74 -30.17
C SER A 248 40.04 85.54 -29.73
N LEU A 249 38.70 85.59 -29.91
CA LEU A 249 37.80 84.46 -29.69
C LEU A 249 37.94 83.43 -30.81
N THR A 250 38.80 82.44 -30.62
CA THR A 250 38.76 81.21 -31.42
C THR A 250 37.93 80.17 -30.68
N ILE A 251 36.66 80.02 -31.04
CA ILE A 251 35.81 78.95 -30.51
C ILE A 251 35.88 77.78 -31.48
N ALA A 252 36.43 76.65 -31.03
CA ALA A 252 36.43 75.43 -31.82
C ALA A 252 34.98 74.96 -32.07
N PRO A 253 34.61 74.60 -33.31
CA PRO A 253 33.29 74.06 -33.61
C PRO A 253 33.02 72.79 -32.78
N LEU A 254 31.87 72.75 -32.11
CA LEU A 254 31.48 71.58 -31.34
C LEU A 254 31.03 70.44 -32.26
N GLN A 255 31.64 69.27 -32.10
CA GLN A 255 31.15 68.02 -32.66
C GLN A 255 30.22 67.39 -31.60
N VAL A 256 28.97 67.87 -31.52
CA VAL A 256 27.98 67.28 -30.60
C VAL A 256 27.34 66.07 -31.28
N LYS A 257 27.41 64.93 -30.62
CA LYS A 257 26.76 63.71 -31.09
C LYS A 257 25.25 63.80 -30.83
N ASP A 258 24.44 63.28 -31.75
CA ASP A 258 23.00 63.14 -31.49
C ASP A 258 22.77 61.95 -30.56
N TRP A 259 22.16 62.22 -29.41
CA TRP A 259 21.88 61.24 -28.35
C TRP A 259 20.44 60.72 -28.39
N SER A 260 19.62 61.19 -29.33
CA SER A 260 18.18 60.89 -29.41
C SER A 260 17.87 59.40 -29.58
N ASP A 261 18.79 58.64 -30.18
CA ASP A 261 18.64 57.19 -30.43
C ASP A 261 19.08 56.31 -29.23
N VAL A 262 19.70 56.89 -28.20
CA VAL A 262 20.16 56.13 -27.03
C VAL A 262 19.00 55.84 -26.09
N THR A 263 18.37 54.69 -26.30
CA THR A 263 17.30 54.17 -25.44
C THR A 263 17.82 53.04 -24.54
N PHE A 264 17.71 53.24 -23.22
CA PHE A 264 18.05 52.19 -22.26
C PHE A 264 16.84 51.30 -22.05
N ASN A 265 16.94 50.05 -22.51
CA ASN A 265 15.88 49.09 -22.25
C ASN A 265 16.01 48.58 -20.80
N ILE A 266 15.19 49.15 -19.90
CA ILE A 266 15.00 48.68 -18.51
C ILE A 266 14.11 47.43 -18.54
N ASP A 267 14.50 46.43 -19.34
CA ASP A 267 13.71 45.22 -19.52
C ASP A 267 13.59 44.51 -18.16
N GLN A 268 12.35 44.48 -17.66
CA GLN A 268 11.95 43.58 -16.59
C GLN A 268 12.19 42.15 -17.09
N PHE A 269 13.12 41.42 -16.46
CA PHE A 269 13.45 40.06 -16.86
C PHE A 269 12.17 39.22 -17.04
N ALA A 270 11.83 38.88 -18.29
CA ALA A 270 10.63 38.14 -18.66
C ALA A 270 10.69 36.64 -18.26
N MET A 271 11.25 36.36 -17.09
CA MET A 271 11.47 35.01 -16.55
C MET A 271 10.50 34.69 -15.41
N GLN A 272 9.80 35.69 -14.87
CA GLN A 272 8.92 35.52 -13.71
C GLN A 272 7.74 34.59 -14.02
N ASP A 273 7.09 34.75 -15.16
CA ASP A 273 5.99 33.87 -15.58
C ASP A 273 6.47 32.45 -15.87
N ALA A 274 7.62 32.32 -16.55
CA ALA A 274 8.23 31.03 -16.85
C ALA A 274 8.61 30.27 -15.57
N LEU A 275 9.22 30.96 -14.59
CA LEU A 275 9.58 30.38 -13.28
C LEU A 275 8.34 30.01 -12.48
N THR A 276 7.28 30.82 -12.54
CA THR A 276 6.01 30.52 -11.88
C THR A 276 5.37 29.27 -12.47
N LYS A 277 5.32 29.15 -13.80
CA LYS A 277 4.81 27.97 -14.50
C LYS A 277 5.65 26.72 -14.21
N PHE A 278 6.97 26.86 -14.15
CA PHE A 278 7.87 25.77 -13.76
C PHE A 278 7.57 25.28 -12.34
N LYS A 279 7.50 26.21 -11.37
CA LYS A 279 7.18 25.91 -9.96
C LYS A 279 5.85 25.15 -9.84
N THR A 280 4.78 25.67 -10.44
CA THR A 280 3.45 25.04 -10.32
C THR A 280 3.41 23.65 -10.96
N THR A 281 4.06 23.48 -12.12
CA THR A 281 4.13 22.19 -12.81
C THR A 281 4.87 21.15 -11.97
N VAL A 282 6.08 21.46 -11.49
CA VAL A 282 6.87 20.53 -10.68
C VAL A 282 6.15 20.19 -9.37
N MET A 283 5.57 21.18 -8.68
CA MET A 283 4.83 20.92 -7.44
C MET A 283 3.62 20.02 -7.66
N ARG A 284 2.90 20.19 -8.79
CA ARG A 284 1.77 19.30 -9.14
C ARG A 284 2.26 17.88 -9.35
N GLU A 285 3.25 17.66 -10.21
CA GLU A 285 3.76 16.32 -10.52
C GLU A 285 4.28 15.61 -9.26
N VAL A 286 5.00 16.32 -8.39
CA VAL A 286 5.48 15.75 -7.12
C VAL A 286 4.34 15.37 -6.19
N ARG A 287 3.26 16.18 -6.12
CA ARG A 287 2.07 15.83 -5.32
C ARG A 287 1.43 14.53 -5.81
N MET A 288 1.30 14.36 -7.13
CA MET A 288 0.74 13.13 -7.72
C MET A 288 1.56 11.88 -7.38
N LEU A 289 2.88 12.02 -7.20
CA LEU A 289 3.74 10.92 -6.79
C LEU A 289 3.62 10.58 -5.30
N CYS A 290 3.27 11.57 -4.47
CA CYS A 290 3.15 11.41 -3.01
C CYS A 290 1.74 10.99 -2.55
N ASP A 291 0.74 11.20 -3.40
CA ASP A 291 -0.66 10.87 -3.12
C ASP A 291 -1.24 10.05 -4.28
N PRO A 292 -1.12 8.70 -4.24
CA PRO A 292 -1.63 7.84 -5.30
C PRO A 292 -3.16 7.86 -5.38
N ASP A 293 -3.84 8.14 -4.26
CA ASP A 293 -5.30 8.24 -4.21
C ASP A 293 -5.76 9.48 -4.99
N LEU A 294 -5.03 10.59 -4.90
CA LEU A 294 -5.26 11.77 -5.74
C LEU A 294 -5.17 11.44 -7.24
N ASN A 295 -4.26 10.57 -7.64
CA ASN A 295 -4.13 10.12 -9.03
C ASN A 295 -5.32 9.25 -9.47
N GLU A 296 -5.81 8.35 -8.61
CA GLU A 296 -7.05 7.61 -8.88
C GLU A 296 -8.26 8.56 -8.96
N MET A 297 -8.36 9.52 -8.05
CA MET A 297 -9.44 10.51 -8.03
C MET A 297 -9.46 11.37 -9.30
N GLN A 298 -8.30 11.78 -9.81
CA GLN A 298 -8.21 12.55 -11.06
C GLN A 298 -8.68 11.78 -12.31
N GLN A 299 -8.70 10.44 -12.30
CA GLN A 299 -9.32 9.66 -13.39
C GLN A 299 -10.84 9.91 -13.49
N HIS A 300 -11.44 10.41 -12.41
CA HIS A 300 -12.84 10.77 -12.32
C HIS A 300 -13.07 12.28 -12.33
N ALA A 301 -12.08 13.05 -12.80
CA ALA A 301 -12.17 14.50 -12.89
C ALA A 301 -13.33 14.91 -13.82
N VAL A 302 -14.19 15.78 -13.31
CA VAL A 302 -15.29 16.37 -14.08
C VAL A 302 -15.12 17.88 -14.17
N ASP A 303 -15.56 18.42 -15.30
CA ASP A 303 -15.58 19.85 -15.51
C ASP A 303 -16.87 20.44 -14.92
N VAL A 304 -16.75 21.17 -13.82
CA VAL A 304 -17.89 21.77 -13.10
C VAL A 304 -17.97 23.25 -13.41
N THR A 305 -19.14 23.76 -13.78
CA THR A 305 -19.40 25.18 -14.03
C THR A 305 -20.49 25.69 -13.10
N LEU A 306 -20.27 26.87 -12.53
CA LEU A 306 -21.23 27.52 -11.66
C LEU A 306 -22.42 28.06 -12.47
N ASP A 307 -23.62 27.91 -11.94
CA ASP A 307 -24.85 28.45 -12.52
C ASP A 307 -25.15 29.86 -11.98
N PRO A 308 -24.96 30.93 -12.78
CA PRO A 308 -25.23 32.30 -12.35
C PRO A 308 -26.70 32.56 -12.00
N ASP A 309 -27.62 31.71 -12.48
CA ASP A 309 -29.05 31.85 -12.20
C ASP A 309 -29.41 31.40 -10.79
N THR A 310 -28.60 30.52 -10.20
CA THR A 310 -28.76 30.07 -8.80
C THR A 310 -28.03 30.98 -7.81
N ALA A 311 -27.00 31.71 -8.28
CA ALA A 311 -26.10 32.46 -7.43
C ALA A 311 -26.80 33.57 -6.61
N TYR A 312 -26.44 33.69 -5.33
CA TYR A 312 -26.89 34.79 -4.49
C TYR A 312 -26.54 36.16 -5.11
N PRO A 313 -27.39 37.20 -5.04
CA PRO A 313 -27.17 38.43 -5.80
C PRO A 313 -25.91 39.24 -5.46
N SER A 314 -25.21 38.94 -4.36
CA SER A 314 -23.89 39.55 -4.05
C SER A 314 -22.71 38.70 -4.53
N LEU A 315 -22.95 37.53 -5.12
CA LEU A 315 -21.92 36.72 -5.74
C LEU A 315 -21.77 37.10 -7.22
N ILE A 316 -20.53 37.12 -7.68
CA ILE A 316 -20.16 37.39 -9.06
C ILE A 316 -19.50 36.14 -9.59
N VAL A 317 -20.20 35.46 -10.49
CA VAL A 317 -19.68 34.31 -11.24
C VAL A 317 -18.97 34.85 -12.49
N SER A 318 -17.77 34.34 -12.78
CA SER A 318 -17.02 34.68 -14.00
C SER A 318 -17.73 34.21 -15.26
N GLU A 319 -17.36 34.76 -16.41
CA GLU A 319 -17.96 34.41 -17.70
C GLU A 319 -17.79 32.93 -18.07
N ASP A 320 -16.64 32.33 -17.72
CA ASP A 320 -16.36 30.91 -17.89
C ASP A 320 -17.07 30.00 -16.86
N GLY A 321 -17.75 30.58 -15.86
CA GLY A 321 -18.41 29.85 -14.79
C GLY A 321 -17.46 29.16 -13.81
N LYS A 322 -16.14 29.42 -13.84
CA LYS A 322 -15.14 28.72 -13.02
C LYS A 322 -14.74 29.46 -11.75
N GLN A 323 -15.10 30.72 -11.61
CA GLN A 323 -14.73 31.55 -10.46
C GLN A 323 -15.97 32.20 -9.88
N VAL A 324 -15.97 32.31 -8.56
CA VAL A 324 -16.96 33.09 -7.83
C VAL A 324 -16.27 34.00 -6.84
N THR A 325 -16.66 35.26 -6.84
CA THR A 325 -16.19 36.27 -5.89
C THR A 325 -17.37 36.97 -5.24
N THR A 326 -17.15 37.52 -4.04
CA THR A 326 -18.15 38.33 -3.36
C THR A 326 -18.01 39.78 -3.82
N GLY A 327 -19.07 40.34 -4.39
CA GLY A 327 -19.18 41.76 -4.69
C GLY A 327 -19.52 42.58 -3.45
N GLU A 328 -19.13 43.85 -3.44
CA GLU A 328 -19.36 44.76 -2.30
C GLU A 328 -20.83 45.11 -2.08
N LYS A 329 -21.66 45.02 -3.13
CA LYS A 329 -23.08 45.39 -3.10
C LYS A 329 -23.95 44.31 -3.72
N LYS A 330 -25.17 44.18 -3.18
CA LYS A 330 -26.20 43.30 -3.74
C LYS A 330 -26.61 43.81 -5.13
N ARG A 331 -26.48 42.97 -6.15
CA ARG A 331 -26.85 43.29 -7.52
C ARG A 331 -28.37 43.17 -7.70
N ASN A 332 -28.94 44.05 -8.52
CA ASN A 332 -30.35 43.95 -8.94
C ASN A 332 -30.45 42.96 -10.10
N LEU A 333 -30.59 41.67 -9.78
CA LEU A 333 -30.75 40.59 -10.76
C LEU A 333 -32.23 40.25 -10.96
N PRO A 334 -32.61 39.71 -12.15
CA PRO A 334 -33.95 39.19 -12.37
C PRO A 334 -34.31 38.14 -11.33
N ASN A 335 -35.52 38.23 -10.79
CA ASN A 335 -36.03 37.25 -9.83
C ASN A 335 -36.23 35.90 -10.54
N LYS A 336 -35.52 34.87 -10.08
CA LYS A 336 -35.60 33.50 -10.59
C LYS A 336 -35.86 32.57 -9.41
N PRO A 337 -36.83 31.65 -9.50
CA PRO A 337 -37.17 30.77 -8.38
C PRO A 337 -36.04 29.84 -7.93
N GLN A 338 -35.03 29.62 -8.79
CA GLN A 338 -33.84 28.83 -8.48
C GLN A 338 -32.75 29.63 -7.74
N ARG A 339 -32.91 30.95 -7.58
CA ARG A 339 -31.89 31.82 -7.00
C ARG A 339 -31.89 31.74 -5.47
N PHE A 340 -30.72 31.66 -4.87
CA PHE A 340 -30.59 31.82 -3.43
C PHE A 340 -30.79 33.28 -3.02
N ASP A 341 -31.78 33.55 -2.19
CA ASP A 341 -32.10 34.91 -1.75
C ASP A 341 -31.68 35.24 -0.31
N HIS A 342 -31.30 34.20 0.46
CA HIS A 342 -31.00 34.32 1.90
C HIS A 342 -29.63 33.76 2.31
N VAL A 343 -28.96 32.99 1.44
CA VAL A 343 -27.66 32.36 1.72
C VAL A 343 -26.65 32.66 0.61
N LEU A 344 -25.38 32.85 0.96
CA LEU A 344 -24.28 33.17 0.03
C LEU A 344 -23.81 31.93 -0.77
N ASN A 345 -24.74 31.29 -1.47
CA ASN A 345 -24.48 30.06 -2.21
C ASN A 345 -24.65 30.25 -3.72
N VAL A 346 -24.08 29.31 -4.47
CA VAL A 346 -24.26 29.13 -5.91
C VAL A 346 -24.15 27.62 -6.18
N LEU A 347 -24.99 27.08 -7.07
CA LEU A 347 -24.93 25.69 -7.49
C LEU A 347 -24.10 25.54 -8.77
N ALA A 348 -23.64 24.33 -9.02
CA ALA A 348 -23.14 23.93 -10.32
C ALA A 348 -24.31 23.70 -11.31
N LYS A 349 -24.03 23.86 -12.60
CA LYS A 349 -24.97 23.47 -13.68
C LYS A 349 -25.08 21.97 -13.81
N GLU A 350 -23.96 21.27 -13.59
CA GLU A 350 -23.88 19.82 -13.71
C GLU A 350 -24.45 19.15 -12.46
N GLY A 351 -25.35 18.18 -12.68
CA GLY A 351 -25.90 17.31 -11.64
C GLY A 351 -25.47 15.87 -11.87
N PHE A 352 -24.98 15.21 -10.82
CA PHE A 352 -24.48 13.85 -10.89
C PHE A 352 -25.34 12.91 -10.04
N SER A 353 -25.86 11.83 -10.62
CA SER A 353 -26.78 10.90 -9.94
C SER A 353 -26.19 9.51 -9.67
N THR A 354 -25.17 9.08 -10.43
CA THR A 354 -24.50 7.77 -10.26
C THR A 354 -23.04 7.85 -10.71
N GLY A 355 -22.12 7.13 -10.06
CA GLY A 355 -20.69 7.10 -10.43
C GLY A 355 -19.77 7.77 -9.40
N LYS A 356 -18.46 7.84 -9.73
CA LYS A 356 -17.45 8.58 -8.96
C LYS A 356 -17.14 9.88 -9.71
N PHE A 357 -17.00 10.99 -8.98
CA PHE A 357 -16.74 12.31 -9.53
C PHE A 357 -15.73 13.05 -8.66
N TYR A 358 -14.85 13.80 -9.30
CA TYR A 358 -13.83 14.58 -8.64
C TYR A 358 -13.71 15.95 -9.28
N TYR A 359 -13.57 16.99 -8.46
CA TYR A 359 -13.28 18.35 -8.90
C TYR A 359 -12.43 19.05 -7.85
N GLU A 360 -11.59 19.99 -8.29
CA GLU A 360 -10.70 20.76 -7.43
C GLU A 360 -11.16 22.22 -7.38
N VAL A 361 -11.18 22.81 -6.18
CA VAL A 361 -11.48 24.23 -5.99
C VAL A 361 -10.27 24.91 -5.39
N GLN A 362 -9.72 25.90 -6.09
CA GLN A 362 -8.67 26.74 -5.53
C GLN A 362 -9.29 27.80 -4.63
N VAL A 363 -8.95 27.76 -3.35
CA VAL A 363 -9.35 28.78 -2.37
C VAL A 363 -8.16 29.72 -2.16
N LYS A 364 -8.32 31.00 -2.49
CA LYS A 364 -7.37 32.06 -2.09
C LYS A 364 -7.69 32.45 -0.63
N ASP A 365 -6.65 32.65 0.19
CA ASP A 365 -6.73 32.91 1.63
C ASP A 365 -8.01 33.65 2.06
N LYS A 366 -8.90 32.93 2.74
CA LYS A 366 -10.11 33.49 3.34
C LYS A 366 -9.87 33.69 4.84
N HIS A 367 -9.78 34.95 5.26
CA HIS A 367 -10.35 35.30 6.56
C HIS A 367 -11.86 35.15 6.40
N ASN A 368 -12.42 34.13 7.07
CA ASN A 368 -13.82 33.69 7.10
C ASN A 368 -14.15 32.50 6.18
N GLY A 369 -14.02 31.31 6.78
CA GLY A 369 -15.11 30.34 6.99
C GLY A 369 -15.88 29.86 5.75
N ILE A 370 -15.63 28.60 5.40
CA ILE A 370 -16.59 27.71 4.72
C ILE A 370 -17.80 27.51 5.62
#